data_AF-A0A1J5WXB4-F1
#
_entry.id   AF-A0A1J5WXB4-F1
#
_cell.length_a   1.000
_cell.length_b   1.000
_cell.length_c   1.000
_cell.angle_alpha   90.00
_cell.angle_beta   90.00
_cell.angle_gamma   90.00
#
_symmetry.space_group_name_H-M   'P 1'
#
loop_
_entity.id
_entity.type
_entity.pdbx_description
1 polymer ?
#
loop_
_entity_poly.entity_id
_entity_poly.type
_entity_poly.pdbx_seq_one_letter_code
_entity_poly.pdbx_strand_id
1 'polypeptide(L)'
;MGKVRKLELSRYAVKTFTKFKFHEENEIEELSLCTYDAEYIIEILRTENKSIWMGKMKRVSLEGYATGMLPKLGFHEDTEMESLSLSIHGARDITGMPRTDSSGGVWIGKVKTLRLEGYAVKILLRLGIHGENEMEELTLGACCREHIAEILGTGKKSVWIGKVKKINLDRHTSEIKDRLDFTLVSGSL
;
A
#
# COMPACT_ATOMS: atom_id res chain seq x y z
N MET A 1 -20.72 -6.36 -10.74
CA MET A 1 -21.49 -5.54 -9.77
C MET A 1 -21.68 -4.18 -10.42
N GLY A 2 -22.71 -3.41 -10.03
CA GLY A 2 -22.79 -1.99 -10.42
C GLY A 2 -21.77 -1.14 -9.64
N LYS A 3 -21.88 0.20 -9.74
CA LYS A 3 -21.06 1.15 -8.97
C LYS A 3 -21.21 0.90 -7.46
N VAL A 4 -20.13 0.54 -6.77
CA VAL A 4 -20.10 0.35 -5.31
C VAL A 4 -19.47 1.57 -4.69
N ARG A 5 -20.20 2.26 -3.81
CA ARG A 5 -19.64 3.44 -3.16
C ARG A 5 -18.51 3.06 -2.20
N LYS A 6 -18.74 2.10 -1.30
CA LYS A 6 -17.78 1.68 -0.29
C LYS A 6 -17.95 0.21 0.04
N LEU A 7 -16.85 -0.53 0.07
CA LEU A 7 -16.76 -1.91 0.56
C LEU A 7 -15.84 -1.93 1.78
N GLU A 8 -16.42 -2.24 2.95
CA GLU A 8 -15.69 -2.34 4.21
C GLU A 8 -15.88 -3.74 4.80
N LEU A 9 -14.79 -4.48 4.97
CA LEU A 9 -14.79 -5.81 5.58
C LEU A 9 -13.79 -5.85 6.73
N SER A 10 -14.22 -6.30 7.90
CA SER A 10 -13.36 -6.43 9.08
C SER A 10 -13.39 -7.85 9.67
N ARG A 11 -12.28 -8.27 10.27
CA ARG A 11 -12.11 -9.57 10.95
C ARG A 11 -12.51 -10.72 10.03
N TYR A 12 -13.37 -11.62 10.52
CA TYR A 12 -13.83 -12.80 9.78
C TYR A 12 -14.53 -12.46 8.46
N ALA A 13 -15.09 -11.25 8.31
CA ALA A 13 -15.74 -10.84 7.08
C ALA A 13 -14.76 -10.71 5.91
N VAL A 14 -13.47 -10.49 6.17
CA VAL A 14 -12.42 -10.44 5.14
C VAL A 14 -12.36 -11.76 4.36
N LYS A 15 -12.65 -12.90 5.00
CA LYS A 15 -12.70 -14.20 4.32
C LYS A 15 -13.76 -14.24 3.20
N THR A 16 -14.80 -13.41 3.28
CA THR A 16 -15.82 -13.31 2.24
C THR A 16 -15.35 -12.56 1.00
N PHE A 17 -14.20 -11.87 1.06
CA PHE A 17 -13.64 -11.10 -0.04
C PHE A 17 -13.45 -11.95 -1.32
N THR A 18 -13.05 -13.21 -1.19
CA THR A 18 -12.89 -14.17 -2.31
C THR A 18 -14.19 -14.47 -3.05
N LYS A 19 -15.33 -14.22 -2.43
CA LYS A 19 -16.66 -14.47 -3.01
C LYS A 19 -17.14 -13.30 -3.85
N PHE A 20 -16.53 -12.13 -3.74
CA PHE A 20 -16.87 -10.98 -4.57
C PHE A 20 -16.28 -11.18 -5.97
N LYS A 21 -17.17 -11.14 -6.98
CA LYS A 21 -16.76 -11.13 -8.37
C LYS A 21 -16.66 -9.69 -8.84
N PHE A 22 -15.43 -9.21 -8.91
CA PHE A 22 -15.14 -7.91 -9.49
C PHE A 22 -15.03 -8.03 -11.01
N HIS A 23 -15.73 -7.16 -11.74
CA HIS A 23 -15.61 -7.05 -13.19
C HIS A 23 -14.69 -5.90 -13.55
N GLU A 24 -14.19 -5.88 -14.78
CA GLU A 24 -13.25 -4.87 -15.24
C GLU A 24 -13.80 -3.45 -15.18
N GLU A 25 -15.09 -3.31 -15.44
CA GLU A 25 -15.84 -2.05 -15.41
C GLU A 25 -16.27 -1.64 -13.99
N ASN A 26 -15.92 -2.40 -12.95
CA ASN A 26 -16.30 -2.03 -11.61
C ASN A 26 -15.56 -0.75 -11.18
N GLU A 27 -16.34 0.22 -10.76
CA GLU A 27 -15.86 1.41 -10.04
C GLU A 27 -16.23 1.27 -8.57
N ILE A 28 -15.21 1.15 -7.71
CA ILE A 28 -15.38 1.19 -6.26
C ILE A 28 -14.68 2.43 -5.72
N GLU A 29 -15.42 3.31 -5.04
CA GLU A 29 -14.82 4.54 -4.53
C GLU A 29 -13.92 4.26 -3.32
N GLU A 30 -14.26 3.27 -2.48
CA GLU A 30 -13.48 2.95 -1.28
C GLU A 30 -13.49 1.46 -0.95
N LEU A 31 -12.30 0.89 -0.80
CA LEU A 31 -12.05 -0.42 -0.24
C LEU A 31 -11.36 -0.28 1.12
N SER A 32 -11.95 -0.86 2.17
CA SER A 32 -11.34 -0.93 3.50
C SER A 32 -11.37 -2.37 4.01
N LEU A 33 -10.20 -2.95 4.22
CA LEU A 33 -10.03 -4.33 4.72
C LEU A 33 -9.18 -4.34 5.99
N CYS A 34 -9.69 -4.93 7.05
CA CYS A 34 -8.99 -4.99 8.33
C CYS A 34 -9.06 -6.39 8.93
N THR A 35 -7.92 -7.03 9.20
CA THR A 35 -7.89 -8.27 9.97
C THR A 35 -6.58 -8.45 10.72
N TYR A 36 -6.69 -8.98 11.93
CA TYR A 36 -5.57 -9.32 12.82
C TYR A 36 -5.33 -10.83 12.90
N ASP A 37 -6.03 -11.60 12.07
CA ASP A 37 -5.81 -13.04 11.93
C ASP A 37 -5.47 -13.39 10.48
N ALA A 38 -4.35 -14.09 10.30
CA ALA A 38 -3.88 -14.58 9.02
C ALA A 38 -4.83 -15.63 8.41
N GLU A 39 -5.60 -16.33 9.25
CA GLU A 39 -6.54 -17.36 8.81
C GLU A 39 -7.61 -16.80 7.86
N TYR A 40 -7.98 -15.52 8.00
CA TYR A 40 -9.00 -14.87 7.18
C TYR A 40 -8.52 -14.48 5.78
N ILE A 41 -7.22 -14.53 5.52
CA ILE A 41 -6.64 -14.20 4.21
C ILE A 41 -5.92 -15.38 3.55
N ILE A 42 -5.84 -16.54 4.21
CA ILE A 42 -5.02 -17.66 3.73
C ILE A 42 -5.42 -18.15 2.33
N GLU A 43 -6.72 -18.13 2.02
CA GLU A 43 -7.24 -18.48 0.69
C GLU A 43 -6.81 -17.45 -0.36
N ILE A 44 -6.79 -16.17 0.00
CA ILE A 44 -6.38 -15.06 -0.88
C ILE A 44 -4.87 -15.12 -1.13
N LEU A 45 -4.07 -15.38 -0.11
CA LEU A 45 -2.61 -15.46 -0.25
C LEU A 45 -2.15 -16.57 -1.20
N ARG A 46 -2.96 -17.62 -1.40
CA ARG A 46 -2.71 -18.71 -2.34
C ARG A 46 -2.99 -18.35 -3.80
N THR A 47 -3.69 -17.24 -4.05
CA THR A 47 -3.96 -16.78 -5.41
C THR A 47 -2.69 -16.21 -6.05
N GLU A 48 -2.67 -16.14 -7.38
CA GLU A 48 -1.58 -15.52 -8.12
C GLU A 48 -1.54 -14.00 -7.87
N ASN A 49 -0.38 -13.38 -8.08
CA ASN A 49 -0.27 -11.94 -7.93
C ASN A 49 -1.15 -11.25 -8.99
N LYS A 50 -1.80 -10.14 -8.60
CA LYS A 50 -2.74 -9.38 -9.44
C LYS A 50 -3.93 -10.19 -9.99
N SER A 51 -4.23 -11.39 -9.47
CA SER A 51 -5.32 -12.22 -9.98
C SER A 51 -6.71 -11.75 -9.51
N ILE A 52 -6.78 -10.94 -8.45
CA ILE A 52 -8.03 -10.35 -7.98
C ILE A 52 -8.15 -8.98 -8.62
N TRP A 53 -8.81 -8.93 -9.79
CA TRP A 53 -8.96 -7.70 -10.54
C TRP A 53 -9.89 -6.71 -9.84
N MET A 54 -9.38 -5.54 -9.47
CA MET A 54 -10.10 -4.53 -8.69
C MET A 54 -10.76 -3.46 -9.56
N GLY A 55 -10.44 -3.40 -10.86
CA GLY A 55 -10.89 -2.32 -11.74
C GLY A 55 -10.28 -0.97 -11.34
N LYS A 56 -11.10 0.08 -11.37
CA LYS A 56 -10.70 1.43 -10.94
C LYS A 56 -11.06 1.65 -9.47
N MET A 57 -10.05 1.98 -8.67
CA MET A 57 -10.16 2.20 -7.23
C MET A 57 -9.70 3.61 -6.86
N LYS A 58 -10.56 4.37 -6.16
CA LYS A 58 -10.16 5.71 -5.68
C LYS A 58 -9.41 5.65 -4.35
N ARG A 59 -9.90 4.87 -3.38
CA ARG A 59 -9.30 4.78 -2.04
C ARG A 59 -9.15 3.34 -1.59
N VAL A 60 -7.98 2.99 -1.09
CA VAL A 60 -7.68 1.66 -0.54
C VAL A 60 -7.08 1.81 0.85
N SER A 61 -7.67 1.16 1.84
CA SER A 61 -7.18 1.08 3.21
C SER A 61 -7.04 -0.39 3.62
N LEU A 62 -5.83 -0.83 3.96
CA LEU A 62 -5.55 -2.19 4.42
C LEU A 62 -4.89 -2.14 5.80
N GLU A 63 -5.41 -2.91 6.75
CA GLU A 63 -4.91 -2.95 8.12
C GLU A 63 -4.63 -4.38 8.60
N GLY A 64 -3.50 -4.55 9.31
CA GLY A 64 -3.04 -5.82 9.84
C GLY A 64 -2.67 -6.79 8.72
N TYR A 65 -3.08 -8.05 8.83
CA TYR A 65 -2.82 -9.08 7.82
C TYR A 65 -3.45 -8.73 6.46
N ALA A 66 -4.51 -7.90 6.41
CA ALA A 66 -5.10 -7.48 5.14
C ALA A 66 -4.08 -6.79 4.21
N THR A 67 -3.03 -6.17 4.76
CA THR A 67 -1.94 -5.58 3.96
C THR A 67 -1.22 -6.61 3.09
N GLY A 68 -1.09 -7.86 3.56
CA GLY A 68 -0.53 -8.98 2.82
C GLY A 68 -1.33 -9.38 1.57
N MET A 69 -2.56 -8.89 1.44
CA MET A 69 -3.38 -9.09 0.24
C MET A 69 -3.00 -8.16 -0.90
N LEU A 70 -2.32 -7.03 -0.64
CA LEU A 70 -2.00 -6.02 -1.66
C LEU A 70 -1.37 -6.59 -2.95
N PRO A 71 -0.42 -7.55 -2.91
CA PRO A 71 0.17 -8.13 -4.13
C PRO A 71 -0.81 -8.95 -4.97
N LYS A 72 -1.92 -9.40 -4.36
CA LYS A 72 -2.97 -10.19 -5.00
C LYS A 72 -4.00 -9.33 -5.70
N LEU A 73 -4.08 -8.04 -5.33
CA LEU A 73 -4.98 -7.07 -5.92
C LEU A 73 -4.39 -6.54 -7.23
N GLY A 74 -5.11 -6.70 -8.32
CA GLY A 74 -4.78 -6.12 -9.63
C GLY A 74 -5.50 -4.80 -9.81
N PHE A 75 -4.75 -3.71 -10.00
CA PHE A 75 -5.32 -2.40 -10.33
C PHE A 75 -5.14 -2.12 -11.82
N HIS A 76 -6.10 -1.41 -12.42
CA HIS A 76 -5.97 -0.94 -13.79
C HIS A 76 -4.73 -0.03 -13.92
N GLU A 77 -4.00 -0.09 -15.03
CA GLU A 77 -2.78 0.70 -15.23
C GLU A 77 -3.05 2.22 -15.17
N ASP A 78 -4.15 2.65 -15.79
CA ASP A 78 -4.69 4.01 -15.70
C ASP A 78 -5.36 4.36 -14.36
N THR A 79 -5.17 3.56 -13.30
CA THR A 79 -5.72 3.92 -11.98
C THR A 79 -4.97 5.11 -11.40
N GLU A 80 -5.67 6.22 -11.26
CA GLU A 80 -5.25 7.37 -10.45
C GLU A 80 -5.92 7.31 -9.08
N MET A 81 -5.25 6.67 -8.14
CA MET A 81 -5.76 6.49 -6.78
C MET A 81 -5.64 7.79 -5.98
N GLU A 82 -6.74 8.22 -5.36
CA GLU A 82 -6.76 9.36 -4.44
C GLU A 82 -5.95 9.04 -3.17
N SER A 83 -6.07 7.81 -2.64
CA SER A 83 -5.27 7.41 -1.47
C SER A 83 -5.04 5.90 -1.33
N LEU A 84 -3.82 5.54 -0.92
CA LEU A 84 -3.45 4.21 -0.41
C LEU A 84 -2.98 4.34 1.05
N SER A 85 -3.65 3.65 1.97
CA SER A 85 -3.31 3.62 3.40
C SER A 85 -3.03 2.20 3.86
N LEU A 86 -1.84 1.94 4.39
CA LEU A 86 -1.43 0.64 4.92
C LEU A 86 -1.01 0.80 6.39
N SER A 87 -1.56 -0.02 7.27
CA SER A 87 -1.20 -0.03 8.70
C SER A 87 -0.88 -1.44 9.16
N ILE A 88 0.29 -1.63 9.78
CA ILE A 88 0.69 -2.91 10.34
C ILE A 88 1.22 -2.71 11.75
N HIS A 89 0.60 -3.39 12.71
CA HIS A 89 0.93 -3.28 14.13
C HIS A 89 1.97 -4.34 14.55
N GLY A 90 1.98 -5.52 13.93
CA GLY A 90 2.90 -6.61 14.25
C GLY A 90 3.82 -6.99 13.10
N ALA A 91 5.09 -7.31 13.39
CA ALA A 91 6.05 -7.79 12.39
C ALA A 91 5.57 -9.04 11.61
N ARG A 92 4.73 -9.86 12.26
CA ARG A 92 4.15 -11.08 11.68
C ARG A 92 3.11 -10.76 10.59
N ASP A 93 2.54 -9.57 10.58
CA ASP A 93 1.46 -9.24 9.64
C ASP A 93 1.97 -8.80 8.27
N ILE A 94 3.30 -8.71 8.07
CA ILE A 94 3.93 -8.52 6.75
C ILE A 94 3.85 -9.81 5.89
N THR A 95 3.27 -10.89 6.41
CA THR A 95 3.06 -12.14 5.66
C THR A 95 2.30 -11.88 4.35
N GLY A 96 2.69 -12.56 3.27
CA GLY A 96 2.10 -12.39 1.94
C GLY A 96 2.75 -11.32 1.06
N MET A 97 3.51 -10.38 1.63
CA MET A 97 4.25 -9.39 0.83
C MET A 97 5.52 -9.99 0.21
N PRO A 98 5.84 -9.67 -1.07
CA PRO A 98 7.08 -10.08 -1.72
C PRO A 98 8.31 -9.68 -0.91
N ARG A 99 9.43 -10.40 -1.12
CA ARG A 99 10.71 -9.98 -0.56
C ARG A 99 11.25 -8.78 -1.33
N THR A 100 12.06 -7.97 -0.65
CA THR A 100 12.66 -6.75 -1.20
C THR A 100 13.61 -7.04 -2.38
N ASP A 101 14.15 -8.25 -2.48
CA ASP A 101 15.01 -8.73 -3.58
C ASP A 101 14.23 -9.27 -4.80
N SER A 102 12.89 -9.30 -4.74
CA SER A 102 12.06 -9.81 -5.81
C SER A 102 11.92 -8.74 -6.91
N SER A 103 12.36 -9.07 -8.13
CA SER A 103 12.23 -8.19 -9.30
C SER A 103 10.76 -7.87 -9.57
N GLY A 104 10.36 -6.61 -9.40
CA GLY A 104 9.08 -6.09 -9.91
C GLY A 104 8.14 -5.42 -8.90
N GLY A 105 8.42 -5.47 -7.59
CA GLY A 105 7.61 -4.81 -6.56
C GLY A 105 6.10 -5.13 -6.62
N VAL A 106 5.33 -4.48 -5.75
CA VAL A 106 3.87 -4.45 -5.80
C VAL A 106 3.49 -3.16 -6.51
N TRP A 107 3.13 -3.28 -7.78
CA TRP A 107 2.72 -2.14 -8.59
C TRP A 107 1.38 -1.58 -8.10
N ILE A 108 1.36 -0.28 -7.77
CA ILE A 108 0.17 0.42 -7.26
C ILE A 108 -0.32 1.55 -8.19
N GLY A 109 0.31 1.73 -9.35
CA GLY A 109 -0.08 2.78 -10.32
C GLY A 109 0.29 4.20 -9.86
N LYS A 110 -0.57 5.18 -10.17
CA LYS A 110 -0.46 6.57 -9.73
C LYS A 110 -1.27 6.75 -8.44
N VAL A 111 -0.66 7.36 -7.42
CA VAL A 111 -1.26 7.57 -6.09
C VAL A 111 -0.99 9.00 -5.62
N LYS A 112 -2.06 9.74 -5.31
CA LYS A 112 -1.99 11.11 -4.79
C LYS A 112 -1.56 11.16 -3.33
N THR A 113 -2.09 10.28 -2.48
CA THR A 113 -1.72 10.22 -1.06
C THR A 113 -1.31 8.81 -0.66
N LEU A 114 -0.07 8.65 -0.19
CA LEU A 114 0.42 7.38 0.37
C LEU A 114 0.64 7.52 1.87
N ARG A 115 -0.04 6.69 2.66
CA ARG A 115 0.12 6.62 4.13
C ARG A 115 0.59 5.22 4.53
N LEU A 116 1.72 5.15 5.23
CA LEU A 116 2.26 3.91 5.78
C LEU A 116 2.49 4.08 7.29
N GLU A 117 1.83 3.25 8.10
CA GLU A 117 1.90 3.30 9.56
C GLU A 117 2.45 1.99 10.14
N GLY A 118 3.34 2.11 11.12
CA GLY A 118 3.94 0.98 11.81
C GLY A 118 4.90 0.17 10.93
N TYR A 119 4.80 -1.15 10.98
CA TYR A 119 5.59 -2.04 10.11
C TYR A 119 5.27 -1.88 8.61
N ALA A 120 4.15 -1.22 8.26
CA ALA A 120 3.83 -0.92 6.86
C ALA A 120 4.87 0.00 6.22
N VAL A 121 5.64 0.78 7.00
CA VAL A 121 6.73 1.60 6.46
C VAL A 121 7.74 0.73 5.68
N LYS A 122 7.98 -0.52 6.09
CA LYS A 122 8.87 -1.46 5.37
C LYS A 122 8.36 -1.84 3.99
N ILE A 123 7.05 -1.77 3.78
CA ILE A 123 6.43 -2.06 2.48
C ILE A 123 6.90 -1.06 1.42
N LEU A 124 7.35 0.14 1.81
CA LEU A 124 7.88 1.13 0.88
C LEU A 124 8.98 0.57 -0.04
N LEU A 125 9.85 -0.30 0.48
CA LEU A 125 10.91 -0.97 -0.28
C LEU A 125 10.38 -1.95 -1.34
N ARG A 126 9.10 -2.28 -1.27
CA ARG A 126 8.42 -3.28 -2.09
C ARG A 126 7.37 -2.65 -2.99
N LEU A 127 7.10 -1.36 -2.91
CA LEU A 127 6.11 -0.69 -3.76
C LEU A 127 6.72 -0.28 -5.10
N GLY A 128 6.01 -0.60 -6.18
CA GLY A 128 6.27 -0.05 -7.50
C GLY A 128 5.37 1.16 -7.73
N ILE A 129 5.95 2.36 -7.70
CA ILE A 129 5.27 3.62 -7.99
C ILE A 129 5.52 3.98 -9.46
N HIS A 130 4.51 4.52 -10.15
CA HIS A 130 4.67 4.94 -11.55
C HIS A 130 5.71 6.07 -11.69
N GLY A 131 6.57 6.01 -12.70
CA GLY A 131 7.63 7.01 -12.97
C GLY A 131 7.13 8.46 -13.06
N GLU A 132 5.95 8.62 -13.68
CA GLU A 132 5.23 9.89 -13.81
C GLU A 132 4.35 10.26 -12.59
N ASN A 133 4.38 9.49 -11.50
CA ASN A 133 3.55 9.79 -10.34
C ASN A 133 3.99 11.11 -9.69
N GLU A 134 3.04 12.03 -9.53
CA GLU A 134 3.20 13.27 -8.77
C GLU A 134 2.32 13.22 -7.53
N MET A 135 2.88 12.75 -6.43
CA MET A 135 2.18 12.58 -5.17
C MET A 135 1.91 13.93 -4.50
N GLU A 136 0.70 14.13 -3.97
CA GLU A 136 0.37 15.29 -3.15
C GLU A 136 0.97 15.15 -1.75
N GLU A 137 0.84 13.97 -1.14
CA GLU A 137 1.35 13.73 0.22
C GLU A 137 1.87 12.29 0.42
N LEU A 138 3.11 12.19 0.94
CA LEU A 138 3.63 10.97 1.55
C LEU A 138 3.59 11.13 3.07
N THR A 139 2.93 10.23 3.78
CA THR A 139 2.99 10.14 5.25
C THR A 139 3.58 8.81 5.67
N LEU A 140 4.67 8.87 6.46
CA LEU A 140 5.24 7.69 7.12
C LEU A 140 5.15 7.90 8.64
N GLY A 141 4.59 6.93 9.34
CA GLY A 141 4.55 6.91 10.80
C GLY A 141 5.08 5.60 11.37
N ALA A 142 5.90 5.68 12.39
CA ALA A 142 6.49 4.56 13.09
C ALA A 142 6.60 4.88 14.57
N CYS A 143 5.91 4.11 15.42
CA CYS A 143 6.01 4.32 16.87
C CYS A 143 7.35 3.87 17.49
N CYS A 144 8.18 3.13 16.74
CA CYS A 144 9.48 2.65 17.21
C CYS A 144 10.46 2.45 16.04
N ARG A 145 11.76 2.35 16.35
CA ARG A 145 12.83 2.26 15.35
C ARG A 145 12.84 0.92 14.60
N GLU A 146 12.31 -0.14 15.20
CA GLU A 146 12.19 -1.47 14.60
C GLU A 146 11.33 -1.47 13.32
N HIS A 147 10.37 -0.54 13.23
CA HIS A 147 9.51 -0.36 12.05
C HIS A 147 10.30 0.16 10.83
N ILE A 148 11.38 0.91 11.05
CA ILE A 148 12.19 1.52 9.99
C ILE A 148 13.56 0.86 9.80
N ALA A 149 13.89 -0.15 10.62
CA ALA A 149 15.21 -0.77 10.65
C ALA A 149 15.68 -1.28 9.29
N GLU A 150 14.78 -1.83 8.47
CA GLU A 150 15.11 -2.32 7.11
C GLU A 150 15.53 -1.16 6.20
N ILE A 151 14.81 -0.03 6.24
CA ILE A 151 15.13 1.15 5.43
C ILE A 151 16.42 1.82 5.94
N LEU A 152 16.66 1.87 7.25
CA LEU A 152 17.89 2.42 7.81
C LEU A 152 19.16 1.72 7.29
N GLY A 153 19.05 0.42 7.01
CA GLY A 153 20.13 -0.40 6.43
C GLY A 153 20.38 -0.16 4.94
N THR A 154 19.51 0.60 4.27
CA THR A 154 19.70 0.95 2.86
C THR A 154 20.66 2.12 2.69
N GLY A 155 21.11 2.36 1.44
CA GLY A 155 22.00 3.46 1.11
C GLY A 155 21.31 4.82 1.15
N LYS A 156 22.10 5.90 1.08
CA LYS A 156 21.54 7.24 0.86
C LYS A 156 20.83 7.27 -0.49
N LYS A 157 19.63 7.88 -0.54
CA LYS A 157 18.82 8.00 -1.76
C LYS A 157 18.62 6.68 -2.53
N SER A 158 18.47 5.55 -1.84
CA SER A 158 18.26 4.25 -2.49
C SER A 158 16.78 3.83 -2.56
N VAL A 159 15.89 4.54 -1.87
CA VAL A 159 14.45 4.25 -1.87
C VAL A 159 13.72 5.29 -2.71
N TRP A 160 13.48 4.97 -3.97
CA TRP A 160 12.86 5.90 -4.91
C TRP A 160 11.35 6.05 -4.68
N ILE A 161 10.89 7.30 -4.55
CA ILE A 161 9.49 7.68 -4.29
C ILE A 161 8.88 8.49 -5.45
N GLY A 162 9.73 9.06 -6.32
CA GLY A 162 9.29 9.92 -7.41
C GLY A 162 9.09 11.38 -6.99
N LYS A 163 8.09 12.05 -7.57
CA LYS A 163 7.78 13.46 -7.27
C LYS A 163 6.74 13.55 -6.16
N VAL A 164 6.93 14.46 -5.23
CA VAL A 164 6.00 14.65 -4.09
C VAL A 164 5.90 16.12 -3.67
N LYS A 165 4.71 16.61 -3.35
CA LYS A 165 4.50 17.99 -2.88
C LYS A 165 4.80 18.13 -1.38
N LYS A 166 4.35 17.17 -0.57
CA LYS A 166 4.47 17.19 0.88
C LYS A 166 4.92 15.84 1.43
N ILE A 167 5.87 15.87 2.36
CA ILE A 167 6.29 14.68 3.11
C ILE A 167 6.05 14.94 4.60
N ASN A 168 5.30 14.06 5.24
CA ASN A 168 5.04 14.07 6.67
C ASN A 168 5.71 12.84 7.30
N LEU A 169 6.69 13.09 8.17
CA LEU A 169 7.42 12.08 8.90
C LEU A 169 7.29 12.38 10.39
N ASP A 170 6.99 11.36 11.18
CA ASP A 170 7.08 11.45 12.63
C ASP A 170 8.53 11.40 13.13
N ARG A 171 8.70 11.33 14.46
CA ARG A 171 10.02 11.32 15.09
C ARG A 171 10.92 10.21 14.56
N HIS A 172 10.42 8.98 14.43
CA HIS A 172 11.25 7.85 14.02
C HIS A 172 11.46 7.85 12.50
N THR A 173 10.42 8.03 11.72
CA THR A 173 10.52 8.04 10.25
C THR A 173 11.35 9.22 9.72
N SER A 174 11.56 10.28 10.50
CA SER A 174 12.53 11.32 10.16
C SER A 174 13.98 10.80 10.01
N GLU A 175 14.34 9.72 10.71
CA GLU A 175 15.67 9.10 10.66
C GLU A 175 15.99 8.46 9.30
N ILE A 176 14.97 8.11 8.50
CA ILE A 176 15.14 7.52 7.16
C ILE A 176 14.99 8.53 6.03
N LYS A 177 14.81 9.82 6.33
CA LYS A 177 14.57 10.84 5.30
C LYS A 177 15.70 10.90 4.25
N ASP A 178 16.94 10.68 4.63
CA ASP A 178 18.11 10.69 3.73
C ASP A 178 18.27 9.39 2.90
N ARG A 179 17.47 8.35 3.19
CA ARG A 179 17.36 7.11 2.42
C ARG A 179 16.38 7.24 1.25
N LEU A 180 15.42 8.17 1.37
CA LEU A 180 14.40 8.42 0.36
C LEU A 180 14.99 9.26 -0.79
N ASP A 181 14.76 8.80 -2.02
CA ASP A 181 15.05 9.54 -3.25
C ASP A 181 13.75 10.10 -3.84
N PHE A 182 13.58 11.41 -3.75
CA PHE A 182 12.38 12.10 -4.18
C PHE A 182 12.71 13.49 -4.72
N THR A 183 11.82 14.00 -5.57
CA THR A 183 11.83 15.40 -6.03
C THR A 183 10.67 16.14 -5.39
N LEU A 184 10.96 17.22 -4.65
CA LEU A 184 9.90 18.12 -4.17
C LEU A 184 9.39 18.96 -5.33
N VAL A 185 8.08 18.94 -5.55
CA VAL A 185 7.41 19.81 -6.52
C VAL A 185 6.55 20.83 -5.79
N SER A 186 6.60 22.09 -6.21
CA SER A 186 5.74 23.14 -5.66
C SER A 186 4.28 22.84 -6.02
N GLY A 187 3.38 22.89 -5.04
CA GLY A 187 1.94 22.85 -5.32
C GLY A 187 1.54 24.09 -6.12
N SER A 188 0.82 23.90 -7.23
CA SER A 188 0.07 24.99 -7.86
C SER A 188 -0.90 25.55 -6.82
N LEU A 189 -0.77 26.86 -6.52
CA LEU A 189 -1.72 27.64 -5.74
C LEU A 189 -3.10 27.68 -6.42
#